data_AF-A0A945HA96-F1
#
_entry.id   AF-A0A945HA96-F1
#
_cell.length_a   1.000
_cell.length_b   1.000
_cell.length_c   1.000
_cell.angle_alpha   90.00
_cell.angle_beta   90.00
_cell.angle_gamma   90.00
#
_symmetry.space_group_name_H-M   'P 1'
#
loop_
_entity.id
_entity.type
_entity.pdbx_description
1 polymer ?
#
loop_
_entity_poly.entity_id
_entity_poly.type
_entity_poly.pdbx_seq_one_letter_code
_entity_poly.pdbx_strand_id
1 'polypeptide(L)'
;MSVGIQRKLSEIIKKRDNLKQRREEETDFKLRVNVHEGVLNRLRNEDEDIFIDMEKRYLVKISFRAEERLHPEEFEVFDAISDKRLARESR
;
A
#
# COMPACT_ATOMS: atom_id res chain seq x y z
N MET A 1 -11.85 -2.12 -8.33
CA MET A 1 -11.28 -2.31 -6.98
C MET A 1 -9.90 -1.70 -6.81
N SER A 2 -9.05 -1.68 -7.86
CA SER A 2 -7.73 -1.05 -7.79
C SER A 2 -7.72 0.40 -7.27
N VAL A 3 -8.69 1.22 -7.72
CA VAL A 3 -8.85 2.61 -7.27
C VAL A 3 -9.02 2.76 -5.75
N GLY A 4 -9.66 1.79 -5.08
CA GLY A 4 -9.84 1.81 -3.62
C GLY A 4 -8.50 1.68 -2.88
N ILE A 5 -7.68 0.72 -3.31
CA ILE A 5 -6.33 0.49 -2.77
C ILE A 5 -5.45 1.72 -3.02
N GLN A 6 -5.46 2.28 -4.24
CA GLN A 6 -4.71 3.48 -4.59
C GLN A 6 -5.08 4.68 -3.72
N ARG A 7 -6.39 4.93 -3.53
CA ARG A 7 -6.89 6.02 -2.69
C ARG A 7 -6.47 5.81 -1.23
N LYS A 8 -6.60 4.59 -0.72
CA LYS A 8 -6.23 4.27 0.67
C LYS A 8 -4.74 4.40 0.92
N LEU A 9 -3.90 3.91 0.01
CA LEU A 9 -2.45 4.08 0.08
C LEU A 9 -2.08 5.55 0.04
N SER A 10 -2.67 6.32 -0.88
CA SER A 10 -2.46 7.77 -0.96
C SER A 10 -2.83 8.48 0.34
N GLU A 11 -3.93 8.12 0.98
CA GLU A 11 -4.33 8.65 2.29
C GLU A 11 -3.33 8.29 3.40
N ILE A 12 -2.89 7.03 3.47
CA ILE A 12 -1.93 6.56 4.48
C ILE A 12 -0.59 7.28 4.33
N ILE A 13 -0.08 7.34 3.09
CA ILE A 13 1.18 8.01 2.76
C ILE A 13 1.08 9.49 3.08
N LYS A 14 0.04 10.21 2.60
CA LYS A 14 -0.14 11.64 2.88
C LYS A 14 -0.34 11.93 4.36
N LYS A 15 -1.11 11.11 5.07
CA LYS A 15 -1.33 11.28 6.51
C LYS A 15 -0.02 11.14 7.27
N ARG A 16 0.83 10.19 6.89
CA ARG A 16 2.15 10.00 7.51
C ARG A 16 3.15 11.07 7.12
N ASP A 17 3.16 11.50 5.86
CA ASP A 17 3.96 12.62 5.37
C ASP A 17 3.64 13.92 6.13
N ASN A 18 2.35 14.23 6.32
CA ASN A 18 1.91 15.37 7.12
C ASN A 18 2.20 15.21 8.63
N LEU A 19 2.18 13.99 9.17
CA LEU A 19 2.50 13.73 10.59
C LEU A 19 4.01 13.73 10.85
N LYS A 20 4.83 13.27 9.91
CA LYS A 20 6.29 13.42 9.91
C LYS A 20 6.64 14.84 9.45
N GLN A 21 6.18 15.84 10.20
CA GLN A 21 6.86 17.13 10.17
C GLN A 21 8.32 16.90 10.58
N ARG A 22 9.24 17.05 9.60
CA ARG A 22 10.59 17.59 9.83
C ARG A 22 11.56 16.75 10.66
N ARG A 23 11.50 15.41 10.65
CA ARG A 23 12.60 14.61 11.22
C ARG A 23 13.30 13.80 10.15
N GLU A 24 14.59 14.09 10.04
CA GLU A 24 15.68 13.54 9.23
C GLU A 24 15.84 12.03 9.40
N GLU A 25 14.79 11.28 9.15
CA GLU A 25 14.91 9.84 9.02
C GLU A 25 14.51 9.52 7.59
N GLU A 26 15.53 9.36 6.75
CA GLU A 26 15.57 8.50 5.55
C GLU A 26 15.18 7.05 5.90
N THR A 27 14.17 6.84 6.75
CA THR A 27 13.63 5.52 6.97
C THR A 27 12.87 5.18 5.71
N ASP A 28 13.44 4.27 4.91
CA ASP A 28 12.76 3.55 3.84
C ASP A 28 11.34 3.21 4.31
N PHE A 29 10.34 4.01 3.95
CA PHE A 29 8.98 3.71 4.35
C PHE A 29 8.54 2.54 3.49
N LYS A 30 8.26 1.40 4.11
CA LYS A 30 7.87 0.18 3.39
C LYS A 30 6.46 -0.18 3.78
N LEU A 31 5.57 -0.26 2.80
CA LEU A 31 4.20 -0.70 2.93
C LEU A 31 4.08 -2.12 2.38
N ARG A 32 3.37 -2.99 3.10
CA ARG A 32 2.96 -4.30 2.62
C ARG A 32 1.44 -4.32 2.47
N VAL A 33 0.96 -4.60 1.27
CA VAL A 33 -0.47 -4.69 0.96
C VAL A 33 -0.81 -6.15 0.70
N ASN A 34 -1.68 -6.71 1.54
CA ASN A 34 -2.21 -8.05 1.35
C ASN A 34 -3.53 -7.95 0.57
N VAL A 35 -3.66 -8.71 -0.51
CA VAL A 35 -4.83 -8.76 -1.40
C VAL A 35 -5.09 -10.19 -1.85
N HIS A 36 -6.28 -10.46 -2.38
CA HIS A 36 -6.56 -11.72 -3.07
C HIS A 36 -5.69 -11.90 -4.33
N GLU A 37 -5.33 -13.13 -4.68
CA GLU A 37 -4.48 -13.46 -5.84
C GLU A 37 -4.98 -12.88 -7.18
N GLY A 38 -6.29 -12.95 -7.43
CA GLY A 38 -6.91 -12.39 -8.63
C GLY A 38 -6.85 -10.86 -8.70
N VAL A 39 -6.67 -10.18 -7.57
CA VAL A 39 -6.43 -8.73 -7.53
C VAL A 39 -4.94 -8.45 -7.71
N LEU A 40 -4.06 -9.23 -7.07
CA LEU A 40 -2.61 -9.09 -7.21
C LEU A 40 -2.16 -9.10 -8.68
N ASN A 41 -2.68 -10.04 -9.47
CA ASN A 41 -2.34 -10.12 -10.89
C ASN A 41 -2.73 -8.84 -11.65
N ARG A 42 -3.87 -8.23 -11.34
CA ARG A 42 -4.26 -6.96 -11.96
C ARG A 42 -3.37 -5.81 -11.52
N LEU A 43 -3.07 -5.72 -10.21
CA LEU A 43 -2.17 -4.69 -9.69
C LEU A 43 -0.77 -4.74 -10.30
N ARG A 44 -0.27 -5.94 -10.60
CA ARG A 44 1.05 -6.14 -11.23
C ARG A 44 1.07 -5.97 -12.74
N ASN A 45 -0.05 -6.10 -13.44
CA ASN A 45 -0.08 -6.03 -14.91
C ASN A 45 -0.72 -4.73 -15.43
N GLU A 46 -1.80 -4.28 -14.80
CA GLU A 46 -2.59 -3.12 -15.25
C GLU A 46 -2.20 -1.83 -14.53
N ASP A 47 -1.92 -1.91 -13.23
CA ASP A 47 -1.72 -0.72 -12.38
C ASP A 47 -0.27 -0.55 -11.88
N GLU A 48 0.67 -1.33 -12.40
CA GLU A 48 2.07 -1.33 -11.94
C GLU A 48 2.71 0.07 -12.07
N ASP A 49 2.49 0.73 -13.20
CA ASP A 49 3.00 2.08 -13.46
C ASP A 49 2.53 3.11 -12.43
N ILE A 50 1.28 2.98 -11.96
CA ILE A 50 0.70 3.89 -10.97
C ILE A 50 1.40 3.71 -9.62
N PHE A 51 1.65 2.47 -9.22
CA PHE A 51 2.35 2.18 -7.97
C PHE A 51 3.82 2.61 -8.04
N ILE A 52 4.50 2.38 -9.16
CA ILE A 52 5.88 2.85 -9.37
C ILE A 52 5.97 4.39 -9.29
N ASP A 53 5.02 5.12 -9.90
CA ASP A 53 4.98 6.58 -9.78
C ASP A 53 4.79 7.03 -8.32
N MET A 54 3.89 6.36 -7.58
CA MET A 54 3.67 6.64 -6.16
C MET A 54 4.92 6.36 -5.31
N GLU A 55 5.60 5.24 -5.54
CA GLU A 55 6.84 4.88 -4.86
C GLU A 55 7.92 5.95 -5.06
N LYS A 56 8.12 6.39 -6.30
CA LYS A 56 9.09 7.44 -6.63
C LYS A 56 8.70 8.79 -6.06
N ARG A 57 7.43 9.18 -6.18
CA ARG A 57 6.92 10.49 -5.74
C ARG A 57 6.99 10.66 -4.22
N TYR A 58 6.72 9.59 -3.49
CA TYR A 58 6.62 9.62 -2.03
C TYR A 58 7.79 8.93 -1.31
N LEU A 59 8.82 8.49 -2.07
CA LEU A 59 10.00 7.78 -1.55
C LEU A 59 9.59 6.60 -0.63
N VAL A 60 8.58 5.86 -1.05
CA VAL A 60 8.01 4.70 -0.34
C VAL A 60 8.25 3.45 -1.17
N LYS A 61 8.40 2.29 -0.54
CA LYS A 61 8.34 0.98 -1.21
C LYS A 61 7.02 0.29 -0.87
N ILE A 62 6.30 -0.16 -1.86
CA ILE A 62 5.01 -0.83 -1.75
C ILE A 62 5.19 -2.27 -2.23
N SER A 63 5.01 -3.21 -1.32
CA SER A 63 5.08 -4.65 -1.61
C SER A 63 3.68 -5.23 -1.58
N PHE A 64 3.30 -5.97 -2.61
CA PHE A 64 2.00 -6.65 -2.66
C PHE A 64 2.18 -8.13 -2.36
N ARG A 65 1.26 -8.70 -1.58
CA ARG A 65 1.25 -10.12 -1.21
C ARG A 65 -0.14 -10.70 -1.50
N ALA A 66 -0.15 -11.86 -2.15
CA ALA A 66 -1.37 -12.64 -2.32
C ALA A 66 -1.71 -13.35 -1.00
N GLU A 67 -2.99 -13.32 -0.65
CA GLU A 67 -3.57 -14.04 0.48
C GLU A 67 -4.89 -14.68 0.01
N GLU A 68 -4.95 -16.00 -0.06
CA GLU A 68 -6.12 -16.75 -0.55
C GLU A 68 -7.34 -16.61 0.38
N ARG A 69 -7.09 -16.27 1.65
CA ARG A 69 -8.14 -16.09 2.66
C ARG A 69 -8.85 -14.74 2.56
N LEU A 70 -8.30 -13.78 1.83
CA LEU A 70 -8.92 -12.47 1.65
C LEU A 70 -9.96 -12.54 0.54
N HIS A 71 -11.12 -11.93 0.76
CA HIS A 71 -12.06 -11.75 -0.34
C HIS A 71 -11.44 -10.85 -1.42
N PRO A 72 -11.80 -10.99 -2.71
CA PRO A 72 -11.33 -10.07 -3.74
C PRO A 72 -11.58 -8.59 -3.41
N GLU A 73 -12.66 -8.29 -2.68
CA GLU A 73 -13.01 -6.93 -2.24
C GLU A 73 -12.41 -6.50 -0.91
N GLU A 74 -11.60 -7.36 -0.31
CA GLU A 74 -10.87 -7.08 0.92
C GLU A 74 -9.39 -6.82 0.63
N PHE A 75 -8.82 -5.88 1.37
CA PHE A 75 -7.38 -5.67 1.41
C PHE A 75 -6.93 -5.18 2.78
N GLU A 76 -5.68 -5.48 3.10
CA GLU A 76 -5.04 -5.02 4.32
C GLU A 76 -3.71 -4.34 4.00
N VAL A 77 -3.44 -3.23 4.67
CA VAL A 77 -2.20 -2.48 4.55
C VAL A 77 -1.45 -2.57 5.87
N PHE A 78 -0.20 -3.00 5.80
CA PHE A 78 0.72 -3.13 6.91
C PHE A 78 1.95 -2.26 6.66
N ASP A 79 2.55 -1.78 7.74
CA ASP A 79 3.90 -1.25 7.74
C ASP A 79 4.86 -2.46 7.70
N ALA A 80 5.65 -2.59 6.63
CA ALA A 80 6.49 -3.77 6.41
C ALA A 80 7.69 -3.85 7.36
N ILE A 81 8.02 -2.76 8.07
CA ILE A 81 9.13 -2.74 9.04
C ILE A 81 8.62 -3.14 10.42
N SER A 82 7.50 -2.53 10.86
CA SER A 82 6.94 -2.77 12.19
C SER A 82 5.90 -3.88 12.25
N ASP A 83 5.54 -4.46 11.10
CA ASP A 83 4.43 -5.40 10.89
C ASP A 83 3.07 -4.86 11.42
N LYS A 84 2.98 -3.55 11.66
CA LYS A 84 1.80 -2.92 12.21
C LYS A 84 0.75 -2.73 11.12
N ARG A 85 -0.48 -3.21 11.36
CA ARG A 85 -1.61 -2.95 10.47
C ARG A 85 -1.97 -1.46 10.48
N LEU A 86 -1.90 -0.84 9.31
CA LEU A 86 -2.23 0.58 9.08
C LEU A 86 -3.67 0.76 8.61
N ALA A 87 -4.17 -0.16 7.80
CA ALA A 87 -5.56 -0.15 7.34
C ALA A 87 -6.04 -1.57 7.02
N ARG A 88 -7.35 -1.76 7.12
CA ARG A 88 -8.09 -2.88 6.53
C ARG A 88 -9.35 -2.29 5.92
N GLU A 89 -9.68 -2.72 4.72
CA GLU A 89 -10.93 -2.38 4.08
C GLU A 89 -11.60 -3.67 3.62
N SER A 90 -12.88 -3.78 3.91
CA SER A 90 -13.75 -4.86 3.51
C SER A 90 -15.04 -4.23 3.02
N ARG A 91 -15.34 -4.41 1.74
CA ARG A 91 -16.56 -3.89 1.13
C ARG A 91 -17.59 -4.99 0.95
#